data_AF-A0A9J7KPH5-F1
#
_entry.id   AF-A0A9J7KPH5-F1
#
_cell.length_a   1.000
_cell.length_b   1.000
_cell.length_c   1.000
_cell.angle_alpha   90.00
_cell.angle_beta   90.00
_cell.angle_gamma   90.00
#
_symmetry.space_group_name_H-M   'P 1'
#
loop_
_entity.id
_entity.type
_entity.pdbx_description
1 polymer ?
#
loop_
_entity_poly.entity_id
_entity_poly.type
_entity_poly.pdbx_seq_one_letter_code
_entity_poly.pdbx_strand_id
1 'polypeptide(L)'
;MALSLLVVLLCTLLSVTKGQTITEEKSCSSNRECDSTQCCRVNGYPLTGLYPIMEGATTSLGTCGPKPQDGEVCSLMYVSDNCACADGLRCWGGITGIQPISGTCRTPEYIQQQYDNNPFWFLIP
;
A
#
# COMPACT_ATOMS: atom_id res chain seq x y z
N MET A 1 43.67 -6.54 -35.00
CA MET A 1 43.00 -5.73 -33.96
C MET A 1 41.49 -5.64 -34.22
N ALA A 2 40.83 -6.76 -34.57
CA ALA A 2 39.39 -6.79 -34.88
C ALA A 2 38.60 -7.75 -33.96
N LEU A 3 39.27 -8.68 -33.27
CA LEU A 3 38.63 -9.63 -32.36
C LEU A 3 38.17 -8.98 -31.04
N SER A 4 38.87 -7.94 -30.57
CA SER A 4 38.60 -7.30 -29.27
C SER A 4 37.35 -6.41 -29.27
N LEU A 5 36.90 -5.92 -30.44
CA LEU A 5 35.69 -5.11 -30.54
C LEU A 5 34.41 -5.95 -30.50
N LEU A 6 34.46 -7.18 -31.05
CA LEU A 6 33.29 -8.05 -31.13
C LEU A 6 32.86 -8.57 -29.74
N VAL A 7 33.83 -8.84 -28.86
CA VAL A 7 33.57 -9.32 -27.48
C VAL A 7 32.95 -8.22 -26.61
N VAL A 8 33.41 -6.97 -26.77
CA VAL A 8 32.85 -5.82 -26.03
C VAL A 8 31.41 -5.51 -26.47
N LEU A 9 31.13 -5.66 -27.78
CA LEU A 9 29.79 -5.44 -28.34
C LEU A 9 28.78 -6.54 -27.95
N LEU A 10 29.24 -7.78 -27.76
CA LEU A 10 28.38 -8.87 -27.23
C LEU A 10 28.09 -8.69 -25.73
N CYS A 11 29.06 -8.22 -24.93
CA CYS A 11 28.85 -8.02 -23.50
C CYS A 11 27.86 -6.87 -23.17
N THR A 12 27.78 -5.83 -24.01
CA THR A 12 26.83 -4.73 -23.80
C THR A 12 25.39 -5.08 -24.18
N LEU A 13 25.17 -6.07 -25.06
CA LEU A 13 23.82 -6.54 -25.43
C LEU A 13 23.19 -7.46 -24.36
N LEU A 14 24.00 -8.10 -23.52
CA LEU A 14 23.52 -9.02 -22.46
C LEU A 14 23.10 -8.33 -21.16
N SER A 15 23.27 -7.01 -21.03
CA SER A 15 22.86 -6.26 -19.83
C SER A 15 21.47 -5.61 -19.91
N VAL A 16 20.77 -5.72 -21.05
CA VAL A 16 19.43 -5.14 -21.26
C VAL A 16 18.36 -6.22 -21.21
N THR A 17 18.35 -7.01 -20.14
CA THR A 17 17.15 -7.75 -19.72
C THR A 17 17.07 -7.76 -18.21
N LYS A 18 17.12 -6.58 -17.57
CA LYS A 18 16.27 -6.40 -16.40
C LYS A 18 14.86 -6.41 -16.96
N GLY A 19 14.20 -7.57 -16.86
CA GLY A 19 12.80 -7.68 -17.16
C GLY A 19 12.06 -6.61 -16.39
N GLN A 20 11.72 -5.52 -17.07
CA GLN A 20 10.48 -4.83 -16.78
C GLN A 20 9.42 -5.87 -17.11
N THR A 21 9.05 -6.67 -16.10
CA THR A 21 7.70 -7.20 -16.03
C THR A 21 6.81 -5.98 -16.19
N ILE A 22 6.29 -5.81 -17.41
CA ILE A 22 5.12 -4.98 -17.67
C ILE A 22 4.01 -5.73 -16.94
N THR A 23 3.91 -5.51 -15.63
CA THR A 23 2.71 -5.86 -14.90
C THR A 23 1.64 -5.00 -15.55
N GLU A 24 0.70 -5.59 -16.27
CA GLU A 24 -0.46 -4.85 -16.75
C GLU A 24 -1.06 -4.13 -15.55
N GLU A 25 -0.93 -2.81 -15.54
CA GLU A 25 -1.50 -1.95 -14.50
C GLU A 25 -3.02 -2.01 -14.67
N LYS A 26 -3.64 -2.98 -13.98
CA LYS A 26 -5.09 -3.14 -13.98
C LYS A 26 -5.71 -1.91 -13.35
N SER A 27 -6.39 -1.11 -14.16
CA SER A 27 -7.16 0.03 -13.66
C SER A 27 -8.27 -0.45 -12.73
N CYS A 28 -8.59 0.36 -11.72
CA CYS A 28 -9.60 0.04 -10.73
C CYS A 28 -10.38 1.28 -10.30
N SER A 29 -11.65 1.09 -9.94
CA SER A 29 -12.47 2.09 -9.24
C SER A 29 -12.81 1.71 -7.79
N SER A 30 -12.56 0.46 -7.43
CA SER A 30 -12.86 -0.16 -6.12
C SER A 30 -11.82 -1.24 -5.78
N ASN A 31 -11.69 -1.63 -4.50
CA ASN A 31 -10.74 -2.70 -4.14
C ASN A 31 -11.21 -4.08 -4.65
N ARG A 32 -12.52 -4.28 -4.81
CA ARG A 32 -13.12 -5.50 -5.41
C ARG A 32 -12.63 -5.82 -6.82
N GLU A 33 -12.15 -4.82 -7.55
CA GLU A 33 -11.62 -5.02 -8.90
C GLU A 33 -10.19 -5.58 -8.89
N CYS A 34 -9.50 -5.58 -7.75
CA CYS A 34 -8.13 -6.06 -7.63
C CYS A 34 -8.08 -7.50 -7.10
N ASP A 35 -6.93 -8.15 -7.29
CA ASP A 35 -6.69 -9.49 -6.74
C ASP A 35 -6.67 -9.45 -5.20
N SER A 36 -6.84 -10.61 -4.55
CA SER A 36 -6.95 -10.72 -3.08
C SER A 36 -5.72 -10.24 -2.30
N THR A 37 -4.58 -10.08 -2.97
CA THR A 37 -3.31 -9.57 -2.43
C THR A 37 -3.06 -8.10 -2.78
N GLN A 38 -3.99 -7.47 -3.49
CA GLN A 38 -3.88 -6.12 -4.03
C GLN A 38 -5.02 -5.22 -3.53
N CYS A 39 -4.82 -3.92 -3.70
CA CYS A 39 -5.83 -2.91 -3.49
C CYS A 39 -5.77 -1.87 -4.59
N CYS A 40 -6.89 -1.18 -4.78
CA CYS A 40 -6.93 -0.07 -5.69
C CYS A 40 -6.11 1.08 -5.12
N ARG A 41 -5.22 1.66 -5.93
CA ARG A 41 -4.39 2.79 -5.52
C ARG A 41 -4.67 4.00 -6.38
N VAL A 42 -5.13 5.08 -5.76
CA VAL A 42 -5.39 6.36 -6.42
C VAL A 42 -4.25 7.31 -6.08
N ASN A 43 -3.57 7.85 -7.10
CA ASN A 43 -2.38 8.69 -6.93
C ASN A 43 -1.28 8.05 -6.06
N GLY A 44 -1.15 6.72 -6.14
CA GLY A 44 -0.18 5.97 -5.34
C GLY A 44 -0.57 5.74 -3.87
N TYR A 45 -1.78 6.12 -3.45
CA TYR A 45 -2.29 5.84 -2.11
C TYR A 45 -3.37 4.75 -2.14
N PRO A 46 -3.40 3.83 -1.17
CA PRO A 46 -4.44 2.81 -1.11
C PRO A 46 -5.82 3.47 -0.95
N LEU A 47 -6.78 2.99 -1.72
CA LEU A 47 -8.18 3.35 -1.58
C LEU A 47 -8.70 2.72 -0.29
N THR A 48 -8.78 3.55 0.74
CA THR A 48 -9.36 3.18 2.02
C THR A 48 -10.77 3.78 2.08
N GLY A 49 -11.70 3.18 2.83
CA GLY A 49 -13.13 3.59 2.89
C GLY A 49 -13.43 5.05 3.25
N LEU A 50 -12.40 5.86 3.48
CA LEU A 50 -12.39 7.27 3.79
C LEU A 50 -12.08 8.18 2.61
N TYR A 51 -11.67 7.64 1.47
CA TYR A 51 -11.45 8.43 0.26
C TYR A 51 -12.76 8.49 -0.51
N PRO A 52 -13.56 9.56 -0.40
CA PRO A 52 -14.62 9.77 -1.36
C PRO A 52 -13.96 9.98 -2.73
N ILE A 53 -14.43 9.23 -3.71
CA ILE A 53 -14.34 9.62 -5.12
C ILE A 53 -15.19 10.90 -5.24
N MET A 54 -14.65 12.05 -4.82
CA MET A 54 -15.46 13.28 -4.73
C MET A 54 -15.90 13.76 -6.10
N GLU A 55 -17.17 14.16 -6.14
CA GLU A 55 -17.96 14.54 -7.30
C GLU A 55 -17.35 15.61 -8.20
N GLY A 56 -17.56 15.43 -9.50
CA GLY A 56 -17.30 16.41 -10.57
C GLY A 56 -16.17 16.03 -11.53
N ALA A 57 -15.26 15.17 -11.09
CA ALA A 57 -14.15 14.67 -11.90
C ALA A 57 -14.47 13.26 -12.38
N THR A 58 -14.16 12.97 -13.63
CA THR A 58 -14.00 11.61 -14.16
C THR A 58 -13.49 10.67 -13.07
N THR A 59 -14.14 9.52 -12.87
CA THR A 59 -13.62 8.39 -12.07
C THR A 59 -12.09 8.41 -12.13
N SER A 60 -11.41 8.86 -11.07
CA SER A 60 -9.96 8.77 -11.03
C SER A 60 -9.69 7.29 -10.89
N LEU A 61 -9.53 6.64 -12.04
CA LEU A 61 -9.15 5.26 -12.14
C LEU A 61 -7.83 5.15 -11.38
N GLY A 62 -7.87 4.43 -10.27
CA GLY A 62 -6.67 3.98 -9.63
C GLY A 62 -6.06 2.84 -10.43
N THR A 63 -4.96 2.33 -9.91
CA THR A 63 -4.32 1.12 -10.41
C THR A 63 -4.27 0.10 -9.29
N CYS A 64 -4.60 -1.16 -9.58
CA CYS A 64 -4.40 -2.25 -8.65
C CYS A 64 -2.90 -2.38 -8.33
N GLY A 65 -2.58 -2.26 -7.05
CA GLY A 65 -1.22 -2.38 -6.55
C GLY A 65 -1.19 -3.08 -5.21
N PRO A 66 -0.03 -3.10 -4.54
CA PRO A 66 0.11 -3.83 -3.28
C PRO A 66 -0.81 -3.25 -2.20
N LYS A 67 -1.23 -4.13 -1.28
CA LYS A 67 -1.84 -3.73 -0.01
C LYS A 67 -0.95 -2.70 0.73
N PRO A 68 -1.55 -1.81 1.55
CA PRO A 68 -0.83 -0.85 2.35
C PRO A 68 0.25 -1.50 3.21
N GLN A 69 1.46 -0.99 3.11
CA GLN A 69 2.64 -1.44 3.83
C GLN A 69 2.78 -0.71 5.17
N ASP A 70 3.75 -1.12 5.99
CA ASP A 70 4.07 -0.41 7.23
C ASP A 70 4.40 1.05 6.92
N GLY A 71 3.75 1.98 7.63
CA GLY A 71 3.86 3.41 7.32
C GLY A 71 2.65 4.00 6.61
N GLU A 72 1.89 3.17 5.87
CA GLU A 72 0.82 3.66 5.01
C GLU A 72 -0.53 3.75 5.72
N VAL A 73 -1.36 4.67 5.24
CA VAL A 73 -2.70 4.91 5.76
C VAL A 73 -3.59 3.71 5.50
N CYS A 74 -4.40 3.38 6.50
CA CYS A 74 -5.46 2.39 6.44
C CYS A 74 -6.74 2.98 7.05
N SER A 75 -7.90 2.42 6.72
CA SER A 75 -9.16 2.80 7.36
C SER A 75 -9.54 1.80 8.45
N LEU A 76 -9.99 2.32 9.58
CA LEU A 76 -10.59 1.55 10.69
C LEU A 76 -12.11 1.45 10.55
N MET A 77 -12.68 2.04 9.50
CA MET A 77 -14.10 1.93 9.23
C MET A 77 -14.47 0.53 8.77
N TYR A 78 -15.62 0.06 9.24
CA TYR A 78 -16.22 -1.19 8.79
C TYR A 78 -16.96 -0.95 7.47
N VAL A 79 -16.24 -0.95 6.35
CA VAL A 79 -16.82 -0.88 5.00
C VAL A 79 -16.50 -2.14 4.20
N SER A 80 -17.46 -2.57 3.38
CA SER A 80 -17.40 -3.82 2.62
C SER A 80 -16.35 -3.87 1.50
N ASP A 81 -15.69 -2.75 1.21
CA ASP A 81 -14.64 -2.61 0.21
C ASP A 81 -13.37 -1.99 0.81
N ASN A 82 -13.12 -2.21 2.11
CA ASN A 82 -11.93 -1.65 2.75
C ASN A 82 -10.68 -2.43 2.34
N CYS A 83 -9.63 -1.71 1.99
CA CYS A 83 -8.32 -2.29 1.77
C CYS A 83 -7.65 -2.62 3.11
N ALA A 84 -7.38 -3.91 3.36
CA ALA A 84 -6.63 -4.34 4.54
C ALA A 84 -5.13 -4.07 4.37
N CYS A 85 -4.43 -3.86 5.49
CA CYS A 85 -2.96 -3.83 5.50
C CYS A 85 -2.38 -5.13 4.94
N ALA A 86 -1.13 -5.07 4.48
CA ALA A 86 -0.37 -6.24 4.08
C ALA A 86 -0.26 -7.27 5.22
N ASP A 87 -0.01 -8.53 4.86
CA ASP A 87 -0.02 -9.64 5.80
C ASP A 87 0.97 -9.40 6.96
N GLY A 88 0.54 -9.70 8.18
CA GLY A 88 1.32 -9.47 9.39
C GLY A 88 1.22 -8.05 9.97
N LEU A 89 0.59 -7.11 9.27
CA LEU A 89 0.35 -5.75 9.79
C LEU A 89 -1.08 -5.59 10.33
N ARG A 90 -1.26 -4.60 11.21
CA ARG A 90 -2.56 -4.18 11.73
C ARG A 90 -2.80 -2.72 11.43
N CYS A 91 -4.03 -2.38 11.07
CA CYS A 91 -4.43 -0.98 11.00
C CYS A 91 -4.53 -0.43 12.42
N TRP A 92 -3.65 0.51 12.78
CA TRP A 92 -3.56 1.04 14.14
C TRP A 92 -3.87 2.53 14.17
N GLY A 93 -4.86 2.90 14.98
CA GLY A 93 -5.34 4.28 15.14
C GLY A 93 -4.54 5.14 16.11
N GLY A 94 -3.48 4.58 16.70
CA GLY A 94 -2.77 5.22 17.80
C GLY A 94 -3.39 4.91 19.17
N ILE A 95 -2.77 5.47 20.21
CA ILE A 95 -3.34 5.49 21.55
C ILE A 95 -4.19 6.75 21.67
N THR A 96 -5.47 6.61 21.35
CA THR A 96 -6.49 7.65 21.41
C THR A 96 -7.70 7.10 22.13
N GLY A 97 -8.36 7.90 22.96
CA GLY A 97 -9.61 7.49 23.61
C GLY A 97 -10.85 7.79 22.77
N ILE A 98 -10.69 8.54 21.67
CA ILE A 98 -11.68 8.60 20.58
C ILE A 98 -11.40 7.47 19.60
N GLN A 99 -12.43 6.75 19.14
CA GLN A 99 -12.33 5.77 18.04
C GLN A 99 -11.96 6.49 16.73
N PRO A 100 -10.74 6.34 16.22
CA PRO A 100 -10.34 7.03 14.99
C PRO A 100 -10.89 6.29 13.78
N ILE A 101 -11.28 7.03 12.74
CA ILE A 101 -11.81 6.47 11.50
C ILE A 101 -10.70 5.94 10.57
N SER A 102 -9.48 6.45 10.73
CA SER A 102 -8.25 6.05 10.04
C SER A 102 -7.17 5.62 11.01
N GLY A 103 -6.20 4.88 10.49
CA GLY A 103 -4.99 4.53 11.19
C GLY A 103 -3.81 4.47 10.24
N THR A 104 -2.70 3.93 10.74
CA THR A 104 -1.55 3.56 9.93
C THR A 104 -1.28 2.07 10.10
N CYS A 105 -0.92 1.38 9.02
CA CYS A 105 -0.48 0.01 9.12
C CYS A 105 0.81 -0.07 9.93
N ARG A 106 0.81 -0.94 10.93
CA ARG A 106 1.91 -1.15 11.88
C ARG A 106 2.11 -2.63 12.19
N THR A 107 3.33 -2.98 12.55
CA THR A 107 3.61 -4.31 13.09
C THR A 107 2.99 -4.48 14.49
N PRO A 108 2.60 -5.70 14.89
CA PRO A 108 2.16 -5.99 16.24
C PRO A 108 3.19 -5.59 17.31
N GLU A 109 4.47 -5.76 17.03
CA GLU A 109 5.57 -5.43 17.96
C GLU A 109 5.65 -3.92 18.21
N TYR A 110 5.49 -3.11 17.14
CA TYR A 110 5.44 -1.67 17.28
C TYR A 110 4.25 -1.24 18.14
N ILE A 111 3.07 -1.80 17.89
CA ILE A 111 1.85 -1.47 18.64
C ILE A 111 2.03 -1.81 20.13
N GLN A 112 2.59 -2.98 20.43
CA GLN A 112 2.86 -3.38 21.81
C GLN A 112 3.85 -2.43 22.49
N GLN A 113 4.93 -2.07 21.81
CA GLN A 113 5.90 -1.10 22.33
C GLN A 113 5.26 0.25 22.67
N GLN A 114 4.28 0.72 21.87
CA GLN A 114 3.55 1.94 22.17
C GLN A 114 2.74 1.81 23.46
N TYR A 115 2.07 0.69 23.69
CA TYR A 115 1.34 0.45 24.95
C TYR A 115 2.30 0.36 26.16
N ASP A 116 3.42 -0.34 26.01
CA ASP A 116 4.41 -0.50 27.09
C ASP A 116 5.03 0.84 27.50
N ASN A 117 5.30 1.71 26.52
CA ASN A 117 5.85 3.05 26.77
C ASN A 117 4.82 4.07 27.27
N ASN A 118 3.53 3.75 27.17
CA ASN A 118 2.44 4.62 27.61
C ASN A 118 1.59 3.90 28.64
N PRO A 119 2.10 3.63 29.86
CA PRO A 119 1.43 2.80 30.85
C PRO A 119 0.05 3.34 31.27
N PHE A 120 -0.23 4.63 31.06
CA PHE A 120 -1.53 5.25 31.36
C PHE A 120 -2.47 5.31 30.15
N TRP A 121 -2.22 4.52 29.10
CA TRP A 121 -3.07 4.49 27.91
C TRP A 121 -4.54 4.22 28.22
N PHE A 122 -4.81 3.48 29.31
CA PHE A 122 -6.16 3.16 29.79
C PHE A 122 -6.89 4.33 30.47
N LEU A 123 -6.19 5.45 30.72
CA LEU A 123 -6.77 6.69 31.27
C LEU A 123 -7.11 7.71 30.18
N ILE A 124 -6.82 7.41 28.91
CA ILE A 124 -7.15 8.30 27.80
C ILE A 124 -8.64 8.10 27.47
N PRO A 125 -9.48 9.13 27.66
CA PRO A 125 -10.94 9.03 27.59
C PRO A 125 -11.49 8.91 26.18
#